data_AF-A0A9I9CF34-F1
#
_entry.id   AF-A0A9I9CF34-F1
#
_cell.length_a   1.000
_cell.length_b   1.000
_cell.length_c   1.000
_cell.angle_alpha   90.00
_cell.angle_beta   90.00
_cell.angle_gamma   90.00
#
_symmetry.space_group_name_H-M   'P 1'
#
loop_
_entity.id
_entity.type
_entity.pdbx_description
1 polymer ?
#
loop_
_entity_poly.entity_id
_entity_poly.type
_entity_poly.pdbx_seq_one_letter_code
_entity_poly.pdbx_strand_id
1 'polypeptide(L)'
;MSFNINRFNPQSAAEKAVSVVGFGYDLCNDLRLSSCKPGPSGSKLIDIDFTRSRDLVLPAGVVVPNVPTSINCDKGERTRFRSDVISFNQLKTDVGAI
;
A
#
# COMPACT_ATOMS: atom_id res chain seq x y z
N MET A 1 15.81 -4.45 -16.79
CA MET A 1 14.82 -3.44 -16.36
C MET A 1 15.42 -2.71 -15.18
N SER A 2 15.58 -1.38 -15.27
CA SER A 2 16.15 -0.58 -14.20
C SER A 2 15.23 -0.63 -12.98
N PHE A 3 15.70 -1.23 -11.88
CA PHE A 3 15.09 -1.03 -10.58
C PHE A 3 15.36 0.42 -10.20
N ASN A 4 14.47 1.33 -10.65
CA ASN A 4 14.52 2.71 -10.18
C ASN A 4 14.19 2.65 -8.68
N ILE A 5 15.22 2.73 -7.83
CA ILE A 5 15.07 2.76 -6.39
C ILE A 5 14.57 4.16 -6.03
N ASN A 6 13.30 4.47 -6.35
CA ASN A 6 12.60 5.61 -5.78
C ASN A 6 12.35 5.30 -4.31
N ARG A 7 13.42 5.34 -3.50
CA ARG A 7 13.31 5.20 -2.05
C ARG A 7 12.80 6.53 -1.53
N PHE A 8 11.50 6.60 -1.34
CA PHE A 8 10.90 7.72 -0.65
C PHE A 8 11.51 7.83 0.76
N ASN A 9 11.79 9.06 1.18
CA ASN A 9 11.98 9.35 2.60
C ASN A 9 10.59 9.31 3.29
N PRO A 10 10.51 9.29 4.64
CA PRO A 10 9.22 9.17 5.33
C PRO A 10 8.18 10.23 4.92
N GLN A 11 8.61 11.48 4.71
CA GLN A 11 7.73 12.57 4.30
C GLN A 11 7.15 12.36 2.90
N SER A 12 8.01 12.17 1.90
CA SER A 12 7.60 11.95 0.51
C SER A 12 6.83 10.64 0.32
N ALA A 13 7.09 9.63 1.17
CA ALA A 13 6.33 8.39 1.17
C ALA A 13 4.87 8.64 1.60
N ALA A 14 4.69 9.42 2.68
CA ALA A 14 3.37 9.76 3.19
C ALA A 14 2.58 10.63 2.21
N GLU A 15 3.19 11.67 1.68
CA GLU A 15 2.58 12.54 0.66
C GLU A 15 2.17 11.74 -0.57
N LYS A 16 3.08 10.87 -1.07
CA LYS A 16 2.78 10.02 -2.21
C LYS A 16 1.62 9.06 -1.90
N ALA A 17 1.63 8.40 -0.74
CA ALA A 17 0.58 7.47 -0.35
C ALA A 17 -0.79 8.16 -0.32
N VAL A 18 -0.91 9.33 0.30
CA VAL A 18 -2.15 10.12 0.34
C VAL A 18 -2.58 10.52 -1.08
N SER A 19 -1.65 10.99 -1.91
CA SER A 19 -1.97 11.46 -3.27
C SER A 19 -2.61 10.38 -4.15
N VAL A 20 -2.19 9.12 -3.99
CA VAL A 20 -2.65 8.00 -4.83
C VAL A 20 -3.84 7.24 -4.25
N VAL A 21 -4.36 7.60 -3.07
CA VAL A 21 -5.61 7.02 -2.56
C VAL A 21 -6.72 7.25 -3.58
N GLY A 22 -7.43 6.17 -3.92
CA GLY A 22 -8.48 6.19 -4.96
C GLY A 22 -7.96 6.02 -6.38
N PHE A 23 -6.66 5.80 -6.61
CA PHE A 23 -6.16 5.36 -7.91
C PHE A 23 -6.35 3.85 -8.10
N GLY A 24 -6.34 3.40 -9.36
CA GLY A 24 -6.22 2.00 -9.70
C GLY A 24 -4.80 1.47 -9.47
N TYR A 25 -4.61 0.16 -9.65
CA TYR A 25 -3.36 -0.48 -9.29
C TYR A 25 -2.94 -1.55 -10.32
N ASP A 26 -1.69 -1.49 -10.79
CA ASP A 26 -1.12 -2.52 -11.68
C ASP A 26 -0.43 -3.63 -10.88
N LEU A 27 -1.22 -4.66 -10.55
CA LEU A 27 -0.76 -5.84 -9.80
C LEU A 27 0.27 -6.68 -10.56
N CYS A 28 0.28 -6.61 -11.90
CA CYS A 28 1.22 -7.38 -12.72
C CYS A 28 2.62 -6.75 -12.72
N ASN A 29 2.73 -5.47 -12.37
CA ASN A 29 4.01 -4.76 -12.37
C ASN A 29 4.71 -4.81 -11.00
N ASP A 30 4.06 -4.32 -9.94
CA ASP A 30 4.63 -4.27 -8.58
C ASP A 30 3.53 -3.93 -7.57
N LEU A 31 3.73 -4.15 -6.26
CA LEU A 31 2.86 -3.75 -5.13
C LEU A 31 3.25 -2.41 -4.44
N ARG A 32 4.28 -1.71 -4.95
CA ARG A 32 4.71 -0.38 -4.51
C ARG A 32 3.90 0.79 -5.10
N LEU A 33 3.89 1.94 -4.41
CA LEU A 33 3.21 3.18 -4.83
C LEU A 33 3.53 3.66 -6.26
N SER A 34 4.63 3.22 -6.86
CA SER A 34 4.99 3.50 -8.25
C SER A 34 4.07 2.85 -9.29
N SER A 35 3.34 1.78 -8.92
CA SER A 35 2.39 1.09 -9.81
C SER A 35 0.94 1.55 -9.63
N CYS A 36 0.70 2.55 -8.79
CA CYS A 36 -0.60 3.22 -8.72
C CYS A 36 -0.87 3.97 -10.03
N LYS A 37 -2.03 3.71 -10.66
CA LYS A 37 -2.43 4.27 -11.94
C LYS A 37 -3.67 5.14 -11.79
N PRO A 38 -3.64 6.41 -12.24
CA PRO A 38 -4.85 7.21 -12.26
C PRO A 38 -5.89 6.61 -13.22
N GLY A 39 -7.14 7.02 -13.08
CA GLY A 39 -8.19 6.68 -14.02
C GLY A 39 -7.95 7.26 -15.42
N PRO A 40 -8.81 6.93 -16.41
CA PRO A 40 -8.63 7.31 -17.81
C PRO A 40 -8.40 8.82 -18.05
N SER A 41 -8.98 9.67 -17.19
CA SER A 41 -8.85 11.14 -17.27
C SER A 41 -7.79 11.72 -16.33
N GLY A 42 -6.90 10.89 -15.76
CA GLY A 42 -5.97 11.32 -14.72
C GLY A 42 -6.61 11.43 -13.32
N SER A 43 -7.88 11.05 -13.18
CA SER A 43 -8.67 11.23 -11.96
C SER A 43 -8.53 10.07 -10.98
N LYS A 44 -9.11 10.24 -9.79
CA LYS A 44 -9.41 9.12 -8.88
C LYS A 44 -10.57 8.29 -9.45
N LEU A 45 -10.59 7.00 -9.13
CA LEU A 45 -11.62 6.03 -9.50
C LEU A 45 -12.80 6.01 -8.51
N ILE A 46 -12.63 6.63 -7.35
CA ILE A 46 -13.66 6.82 -6.33
C ILE A 46 -13.80 8.29 -6.02
N ASP A 47 -15.00 8.69 -5.61
CA ASP A 47 -15.25 10.02 -5.10
C ASP A 47 -14.67 10.16 -3.68
N ILE A 48 -14.02 11.28 -3.42
CA ILE A 48 -13.44 11.60 -2.12
C ILE A 48 -13.94 12.97 -1.73
N ASP A 49 -14.61 13.07 -0.59
CA ASP A 49 -15.06 14.36 -0.07
C ASP A 49 -13.87 15.21 0.41
N PHE A 50 -13.59 16.29 -0.32
CA PHE A 50 -12.55 17.27 0.02
C PHE A 50 -13.07 18.45 0.85
N THR A 51 -14.37 18.51 1.18
CA THR A 51 -14.94 19.63 1.95
C THR A 51 -14.44 19.67 3.40
N ARG A 52 -14.04 18.52 3.94
CA ARG A 52 -13.49 18.38 5.29
C ARG A 52 -12.10 17.78 5.23
N SER A 53 -11.09 18.59 5.55
CA SER A 53 -9.69 18.20 5.59
C SER A 53 -9.06 18.43 6.97
N ARG A 54 -7.95 17.74 7.23
CA ARG A 54 -7.12 17.89 8.43
C ARG A 54 -5.66 17.65 8.10
N ASP A 55 -4.78 18.07 9.00
CA ASP A 55 -3.39 17.63 8.96
C ASP A 55 -3.31 16.17 9.43
N LEU A 56 -2.73 15.31 8.58
CA LEU A 56 -2.46 13.92 8.90
C LEU A 56 -1.07 13.84 9.54
N VAL A 57 -1.05 13.78 10.87
CA VAL A 57 0.16 13.58 11.66
C VAL A 57 0.49 12.09 11.72
N LEU A 58 1.71 11.75 11.34
CA LEU A 58 2.25 10.40 11.30
C LEU A 58 3.42 10.28 12.30
N PRO A 59 3.82 9.05 12.66
CA PRO A 59 4.99 8.83 13.51
C PRO A 59 6.26 9.49 12.95
N ALA A 60 7.24 9.73 13.82
CA ALA A 60 8.52 10.35 13.47
C ALA A 60 8.42 11.78 12.91
N GLY A 61 7.36 12.52 13.27
CA GLY A 61 7.23 13.96 12.96
C GLY A 61 6.81 14.27 11.52
N VAL A 62 6.37 13.26 10.76
CA VAL A 62 5.83 13.44 9.41
C VAL A 62 4.43 14.05 9.49
N VAL A 63 4.18 15.11 8.73
CA VAL A 63 2.86 15.76 8.65
C VAL A 63 2.50 15.97 7.20
N VAL A 64 1.32 15.48 6.80
CA VAL A 64 0.75 15.75 5.47
C VAL A 64 -0.44 16.69 5.65
N PRO A 65 -0.39 17.91 5.11
CA PRO A 65 -1.47 18.89 5.31
C PRO A 65 -2.68 18.61 4.42
N ASN A 66 -3.83 19.16 4.79
CA ASN A 66 -5.05 19.19 3.97
C ASN A 66 -5.53 17.81 3.46
N VAL A 67 -5.37 16.78 4.27
CA VAL A 67 -5.82 15.42 3.93
C VAL A 67 -7.32 15.30 4.20
N PRO A 68 -8.13 14.80 3.23
CA PRO A 68 -9.53 14.48 3.46
C PRO A 68 -9.73 13.62 4.70
N THR A 69 -10.72 13.97 5.53
CA THR A 69 -11.01 13.24 6.79
C THR A 69 -11.39 11.77 6.58
N SER A 70 -11.83 11.40 5.39
CA SER A 70 -12.09 10.01 4.97
C SER A 70 -10.82 9.17 4.77
N ILE A 71 -9.66 9.82 4.56
CA ILE A 71 -8.36 9.15 4.45
C ILE A 71 -7.75 9.06 5.84
N ASN A 72 -7.60 7.83 6.33
CA ASN A 72 -7.00 7.54 7.63
C ASN A 72 -5.70 6.76 7.47
N CYS A 73 -4.81 6.95 8.44
CA CYS A 73 -3.61 6.14 8.58
C CYS A 73 -3.68 5.42 9.92
N ASP A 74 -3.58 4.09 9.85
CA ASP A 74 -3.51 3.23 11.02
C ASP A 74 -2.14 2.53 11.04
N LYS A 75 -1.73 2.02 12.20
CA LYS A 75 -0.52 1.20 12.36
C LYS A 75 -0.54 -0.04 11.45
N GLY A 76 -1.74 -0.51 11.07
CA GLY A 76 -1.95 -1.74 10.34
C GLY A 76 -1.70 -2.96 11.22
N GLU A 77 -2.37 -4.07 10.91
CA GLU A 77 -2.10 -5.34 11.59
C GLU A 77 -0.94 -6.04 10.89
N ARG A 78 0.08 -6.44 11.66
CA ARG A 78 1.30 -7.05 11.10
C ARG A 78 1.15 -8.55 10.90
N THR A 79 0.07 -8.98 10.26
CA THR A 79 -0.18 -10.40 9.95
C THR A 79 0.66 -10.84 8.75
N ARG A 80 1.87 -11.34 9.02
CA ARG A 80 2.60 -12.20 8.06
C ARG A 80 2.12 -13.63 8.25
N PHE A 81 1.14 -14.06 7.45
CA PHE A 81 0.88 -15.47 7.28
C PHE A 81 1.99 -16.04 6.40
N ARG A 82 2.98 -16.68 7.03
CA ARG A 82 3.97 -17.47 6.33
C ARG A 82 3.50 -18.92 6.40
N SER A 83 3.06 -19.48 5.28
CA SER A 83 3.01 -20.93 5.13
C SER A 83 4.46 -21.41 5.02
N ASP A 84 4.85 -22.37 5.85
CA ASP A 84 6.16 -23.01 5.72
C ASP A 84 6.30 -23.63 4.32
N VAL A 85 7.50 -23.52 3.74
CA VAL A 85 7.82 -24.21 2.49
C VAL A 85 8.22 -25.63 2.87
N ILE A 86 7.29 -26.57 2.75
CA ILE A 86 7.59 -27.99 2.94
C ILE A 86 8.22 -28.56 1.67
N SER A 87 9.32 -29.29 1.85
CA SER A 87 9.95 -30.03 0.76
C SER A 87 9.04 -31.18 0.29
N PHE A 88 9.18 -31.61 -0.96
CA PHE A 88 8.40 -32.72 -1.52
C PHE A 88 8.50 -34.01 -0.70
N ASN A 89 9.61 -34.21 0.02
CA ASN A 89 9.79 -35.37 0.89
C ASN A 89 9.00 -35.26 2.21
N GLN A 90 8.79 -34.04 2.72
CA GLN A 90 7.97 -33.81 3.92
C GLN A 90 6.48 -33.98 3.63
N LEU A 91 6.02 -33.52 2.46
CA LEU A 91 4.64 -33.73 1.98
C LEU A 91 4.20 -35.19 2.06
N LYS A 92 5.07 -36.13 1.65
CA LYS A 92 4.73 -37.57 1.62
C LYS A 92 4.43 -38.18 2.98
N THR A 93 4.93 -37.59 4.07
CA THR A 93 4.75 -38.15 5.42
C THR A 93 3.40 -37.76 6.00
N ASP A 94 2.87 -36.58 5.66
CA ASP A 94 1.60 -36.06 6.19
C ASP A 94 0.36 -36.61 5.45
N VAL A 95 0.49 -37.07 4.21
CA VAL A 95 -0.65 -37.67 3.45
C VAL A 95 -0.89 -39.15 3.80
N GLY A 96 -0.11 -39.73 4.73
CA GLY A 96 -0.25 -41.12 5.18
C GLY A 96 -1.11 -41.32 6.44
N ALA A 97 -1.74 -40.25 6.95
CA ALA A 97 -2.54 -40.26 8.18
C ALA A 97 -4.03 -39.88 7.95
N ILE A 98 -4.58 -40.24 6.78
CA ILE A 98 -6.02 -40.25 6.51
C ILE A 98 -6.44 -41.64 6.04
#